data_AF-A0A960SR19-F1
#
_entry.id   AF-A0A960SR19-F1
#
_cell.length_a   1.000
_cell.length_b   1.000
_cell.length_c   1.000
_cell.angle_alpha   90.00
_cell.angle_beta   90.00
_cell.angle_gamma   90.00
#
_symmetry.space_group_name_H-M   'P 1'
#
loop_
_entity.id
_entity.type
_entity.pdbx_description
1 polymer ?
#
loop_
_entity_poly.entity_id
_entity_poly.type
_entity_poly.pdbx_seq_one_letter_code
_entity_poly.pdbx_strand_id
1 'polypeptide(L)' 'PGWIESDILRRAVMADPERKARILARTPMGGFGLPEDIGHAAVFLCSPAARFITGVVLPVDGGASIGF' A
#
# COMPACT_ATOMS: atom_id res chain seq x y z
N PRO A 1 5.61 0.66 -0.36
CA PRO A 1 4.16 0.78 -0.67
C PRO A 1 3.60 -0.58 -1.11
N GLY A 2 2.34 -0.86 -0.80
CA GLY A 2 1.62 -2.04 -1.30
C GLY A 2 0.89 -1.78 -2.61
N TRP A 3 -0.25 -2.46 -2.79
CA TRP A 3 -1.12 -2.30 -3.96
C TRP A 3 -2.00 -1.06 -3.80
N ILE A 4 -1.62 0.02 -4.48
CA ILE A 4 -2.27 1.33 -4.39
C ILE A 4 -3.07 1.64 -5.67
N GLU A 5 -4.30 2.11 -5.47
CA GLU A 5 -5.16 2.56 -6.56
C GLU A 5 -4.47 3.62 -7.40
N SER A 6 -4.26 3.28 -8.67
CA SER A 6 -3.64 4.12 -9.68
C SER A 6 -4.09 3.63 -11.04
N ASP A 7 -3.93 4.47 -12.07
CA ASP A 7 -4.30 4.07 -13.43
C ASP A 7 -3.49 2.87 -13.93
N ILE A 8 -2.22 2.75 -13.51
CA ILE A 8 -1.38 1.59 -13.78
C ILE A 8 -1.99 0.34 -13.15
N LEU A 9 -2.36 0.39 -11.87
CA LEU A 9 -2.96 -0.75 -11.18
C LEU A 9 -4.28 -1.14 -11.82
N ARG A 10 -5.16 -0.16 -12.10
CA ARG A 10 -6.45 -0.40 -12.73
C ARG A 10 -6.28 -1.10 -14.07
N ARG A 11 -5.38 -0.63 -14.94
CA ARG A 11 -5.11 -1.30 -16.22
C ARG A 11 -4.59 -2.74 -16.05
N ALA A 12 -3.72 -2.97 -15.07
CA ALA A 12 -3.11 -4.28 -14.84
C ALA A 12 -4.06 -5.31 -14.20
N VAL A 13 -5.03 -4.84 -13.40
CA VAL A 13 -5.90 -5.70 -12.58
C VAL A 13 -7.32 -5.82 -13.17
N MET A 14 -7.83 -4.80 -13.87
CA MET A 14 -9.15 -4.87 -14.52
C MET A 14 -9.20 -5.88 -15.65
N ALA A 15 -8.05 -6.21 -16.26
CA ALA A 15 -7.95 -7.22 -17.31
C ALA A 15 -7.92 -8.67 -16.77
N ASP A 16 -7.75 -8.87 -15.46
CA ASP A 16 -7.59 -10.21 -14.86
C ASP A 16 -8.20 -10.26 -13.43
N PRO A 17 -9.49 -10.64 -13.33
CA PRO A 17 -10.18 -10.81 -12.04
C PRO A 17 -9.56 -11.84 -11.11
N GLU A 18 -8.93 -12.90 -11.64
CA GLU A 18 -8.27 -13.91 -10.80
C GLU A 18 -7.00 -13.35 -10.18
N ARG A 19 -6.24 -12.56 -10.93
CA ARG A 19 -5.08 -11.84 -10.39
C ARG A 19 -5.49 -10.88 -9.29
N LYS A 20 -6.61 -10.16 -9.46
CA LYS A 20 -7.19 -9.33 -8.39
C LYS A 20 -7.44 -10.17 -7.14
N ALA A 21 -8.14 -11.29 -7.27
CA ALA A 21 -8.48 -12.15 -6.15
C ALA A 21 -7.24 -12.68 -5.41
N ARG A 22 -6.21 -13.13 -6.14
CA ARG A 22 -4.94 -13.59 -5.54
C ARG A 22 -4.22 -12.51 -4.75
N ILE A 23 -4.22 -11.27 -5.26
CA ILE A 23 -3.61 -10.14 -4.57
C ILE A 23 -4.35 -9.84 -3.26
N LEU A 24 -5.68 -9.75 -3.32
CA LEU A 24 -6.51 -9.43 -2.15
C LEU A 24 -6.45 -10.54 -1.09
N ALA A 25 -6.40 -11.81 -1.50
CA ALA A 25 -6.26 -12.94 -0.57
C ALA A 25 -4.95 -12.89 0.26
N ARG A 26 -3.91 -12.22 -0.26
CA ARG A 26 -2.62 -12.04 0.43
C ARG A 26 -2.46 -10.67 1.09
N THR A 27 -3.48 -9.82 1.01
CA THR A 27 -3.48 -8.50 1.65
C THR A 27 -4.41 -8.59 2.86
N PRO A 28 -3.89 -8.63 4.11
CA PRO A 28 -4.70 -8.76 5.32
C PRO A 28 -5.86 -7.75 5.44
N MET A 29 -5.66 -6.51 4.98
CA MET A 29 -6.72 -5.50 4.97
C MET A 29 -7.78 -5.69 3.86
N GLY A 30 -7.61 -6.68 2.98
CA GLY A 30 -8.62 -7.12 2.01
C GLY A 30 -8.87 -6.16 0.85
N GLY A 31 -8.09 -5.09 0.71
CA GLY A 31 -8.32 -4.02 -0.27
C GLY A 31 -7.03 -3.43 -0.82
N PHE A 32 -7.20 -2.62 -1.86
CA PHE A 32 -6.14 -1.73 -2.35
C PHE A 32 -6.12 -0.46 -1.50
N GLY A 33 -4.93 0.02 -1.19
CA GLY A 33 -4.79 1.34 -0.57
C GLY A 33 -5.11 2.44 -1.57
N LEU A 34 -5.39 3.63 -1.07
CA LEU A 34 -5.60 4.83 -1.86
C LEU A 34 -4.29 5.66 -1.92
N PRO A 35 -4.12 6.54 -2.92
CA PRO A 35 -2.99 7.47 -2.94
C PRO A 35 -2.83 8.26 -1.64
N GLU A 36 -3.94 8.60 -0.98
CA GLU A 36 -3.98 9.31 0.29
C GLU A 36 -3.31 8.52 1.43
N ASP A 37 -3.36 7.19 1.44
CA ASP A 37 -2.68 6.38 2.46
C ASP A 37 -1.16 6.58 2.42
N ILE A 38 -0.60 6.67 1.21
CA ILE A 38 0.82 6.98 1.00
C ILE A 38 1.09 8.45 1.34
N GLY A 39 0.19 9.35 0.94
CA GLY A 39 0.28 10.78 1.24
C GLY A 39 0.33 11.06 2.74
N HIS A 40 -0.55 10.45 3.52
CA HIS A 40 -0.58 10.61 4.99
C HIS A 40 0.69 10.07 5.64
N ALA A 41 1.20 8.91 5.20
CA ALA A 41 2.45 8.37 5.71
C ALA A 41 3.65 9.27 5.39
N ALA A 42 3.70 9.84 4.19
CA ALA A 42 4.72 10.80 3.79
C ALA A 42 4.64 12.09 4.64
N VAL A 43 3.43 12.64 4.81
CA VAL A 43 3.20 13.82 5.68
C VAL A 43 3.64 13.53 7.11
N PHE A 44 3.32 12.37 7.67
CA PHE A 44 3.79 11.96 9.00
C PHE A 44 5.32 11.94 9.08
N LEU A 45 5.99 11.26 8.14
CA LEU A 45 7.45 11.14 8.12
C LEU A 45 8.16 12.49 7.90
N CYS A 46 7.53 13.43 7.20
CA CYS A 46 8.03 14.79 7.03
C CYS A 46 7.64 15.75 8.18
N SER A 47 6.78 15.33 9.10
CA SER A 47 6.31 16.17 10.19
C SER A 47 7.27 16.17 11.40
N PRO A 48 7.16 17.15 12.31
CA PRO A 48 7.88 17.13 13.58
C PRO A 48 7.62 15.89 14.45
N ALA A 49 6.50 15.18 14.23
CA ALA A 49 6.19 13.95 14.97
C ALA A 49 7.19 12.83 14.67
N ALA A 50 7.81 12.83 13.49
CA ALA A 50 8.80 11.84 13.08
C ALA A 50 10.26 12.26 13.39
N ARG A 51 10.50 13.28 14.22
CA ARG A 51 11.84 13.89 14.42
C ARG A 51 12.98 12.93 14.81
N PHE A 52 12.64 11.75 15.33
CA PHE A 52 13.61 10.74 15.78
C PHE A 52 13.44 9.39 15.06
N ILE A 53 12.71 9.39 13.96
CA ILE A 53 12.52 8.24 13.08
C ILE A 53 13.38 8.47 11.84
N THR A 54 14.43 7.66 11.66
CA THR A 54 15.35 7.76 10.53
C THR A 54 15.90 6.38 10.17
N GLY A 55 16.28 6.19 8.89
CA GLY A 55 16.86 4.93 8.39
C GLY A 55 15.88 3.76 8.29
N VAL A 56 14.58 3.99 8.46
CA VAL A 56 13.55 2.95 8.40
C VAL A 56 12.84 2.93 7.06
N VAL A 57 12.45 1.73 6.62
CA VAL A 57 11.47 1.54 5.55
C VAL A 57 10.14 1.28 6.21
N LEU A 58 9.19 2.22 6.11
CA LEU A 58 7.84 2.08 6.66
C LEU A 58 6.93 1.34 5.66
N PRO A 59 6.45 0.12 5.95
CA PRO A 59 5.46 -0.53 5.12
C PRO A 59 4.14 0.23 5.20
N VAL A 60 3.60 0.58 4.04
CA VAL A 60 2.25 1.15 3.87
C VAL A 60 1.60 0.33 2.77
N ASP A 61 1.11 -0.84 3.14
CA ASP A 61 0.81 -1.91 2.18
C ASP A 61 -0.37 -2.81 2.58
N GLY A 62 -1.15 -2.43 3.59
CA GLY A 62 -2.27 -3.23 4.08
C GLY A 62 -1.88 -4.62 4.59
N GLY A 63 -0.60 -4.82 4.95
CA GLY A 63 -0.02 -6.08 5.40
C GLY A 63 0.46 -7.01 4.28
N ALA A 64 0.47 -6.55 3.02
CA ALA A 64 0.84 -7.40 1.88
C ALA A 64 2.25 -8.01 1.98
N SER A 65 3.20 -7.31 2.62
CA SER A 65 4.57 -7.83 2.78
C SER A 65 4.70 -8.99 3.78
N ILE A 66 3.71 -9.20 4.65
CA ILE A 66 3.74 -10.23 5.71
C ILE A 66 2.71 -11.35 5.49
N GLY A 67 1.82 -11.23 4.51
CA GLY A 67 0.75 -12.19 4.23
C GLY A 67 1.19 -13.43 3.44
N PHE A 68 2.42 -13.90 3.63
CA PHE A 68 2.97 -15.12 3.01
C PHE A 68 2.80 -16.35 3.90
#